data_AF-A0A7V7ZKH5-F1
#
_entry.id   AF-A0A7V7ZKH5-F1
#
_cell.length_a   1.000
_cell.length_b   1.000
_cell.length_c   1.000
_cell.angle_alpha   90.00
_cell.angle_beta   90.00
_cell.angle_gamma   90.00
#
_symmetry.space_group_name_H-M   'P 1'
#
loop_
_entity.id
_entity.type
_entity.pdbx_description
1 polymer ?
#
loop_
_entity_poly.entity_id
_entity_poly.type
_entity_poly.pdbx_seq_one_letter_code
_entity_poly.pdbx_strand_id
1 'polypeptide(L)'
;MADKKNDNNNIFILTDIHPDASSVFLYKSKSIQDIKDECLVILDTNALLLPYAVGLESLDQIKTIYQKLVHENRLFIPGQVSREFSRNRSTKLTELFSQLSRKQNIQLNKTNYAILESVESYRNLLKTENDLTKLIGDYRKNISELLNTIKSWSWNDPVTTMYSDVFNNNVIFDLDIDKDEFSKDLERRINYNIPPGYKDASKSDNGMGDLLIWYTILKIGEIRNKDVIFVSGDEKPDWWHKSENQNIYPRYELVDEFRRKSGGNSFHIVSFSNMLKIFGVSKEVVEEVKNEESITHVVESKTKITSKNIVNRLDIINKSLVNWIKNIYALKSVYFRVNNNTEDPVDFIFSDISGNHFAVLVNYMGNYRISLSRFRRNLRISKNTVDNVEVDLKPIIFFVFNDELSTKNVAIDQYDDEFDDTSYVVGYIDDDEIFHHVYIHDRMSL
;
A
#
# COMPACT_ATOMS: atom_id res chain seq x y z
N MET A 1 -26.40 12.85 -36.38
CA MET A 1 -26.81 13.77 -35.30
C MET A 1 -26.74 12.98 -34.00
N ALA A 2 -25.86 13.25 -33.05
CA ALA A 2 -25.14 14.49 -32.79
C ALA A 2 -23.64 14.24 -32.58
N ASP A 3 -22.86 15.06 -33.29
CA ASP A 3 -21.55 15.53 -32.91
C ASP A 3 -21.59 16.18 -31.52
N LYS A 4 -20.70 15.73 -30.62
CA LYS A 4 -20.02 16.62 -29.67
C LYS A 4 -18.55 16.19 -29.59
N LYS A 5 -17.81 16.48 -30.66
CA LYS A 5 -16.35 16.61 -30.59
C LYS A 5 -16.04 17.90 -29.83
N ASN A 6 -15.11 17.78 -28.88
CA ASN A 6 -14.53 18.86 -28.08
C ASN A 6 -14.27 20.14 -28.87
N ASP A 7 -15.05 21.17 -28.60
CA ASP A 7 -14.93 22.49 -29.24
C ASP A 7 -14.36 23.56 -28.29
N ASN A 8 -13.61 23.16 -27.26
CA ASN A 8 -12.92 24.10 -26.37
C ASN A 8 -11.59 23.50 -25.89
N ASN A 9 -10.66 23.23 -26.80
CA ASN A 9 -9.26 23.10 -26.42
C ASN A 9 -8.72 24.53 -26.23
N ASN A 10 -8.66 25.00 -24.99
CA ASN A 10 -8.01 26.25 -24.66
C ASN A 10 -6.52 26.16 -25.01
N ILE A 11 -6.15 26.71 -26.16
CA ILE A 11 -4.78 26.69 -26.69
C ILE A 11 -3.79 27.49 -25.80
N PHE A 12 -4.30 28.33 -24.90
CA PHE A 12 -3.51 29.15 -23.97
C PHE A 12 -3.40 28.54 -22.57
N ILE A 13 -3.73 27.25 -22.41
CA ILE A 13 -3.76 26.60 -21.09
C ILE A 13 -2.46 26.72 -20.30
N LEU A 14 -1.29 26.66 -20.96
CA LEU A 14 0.01 26.85 -20.30
C LEU A 14 0.16 28.25 -19.70
N THR A 15 -0.30 29.27 -20.42
CA THR A 15 -0.33 30.66 -19.93
C THR A 15 -1.28 30.81 -18.76
N ASP A 16 -2.43 30.13 -18.78
CA ASP A 16 -3.43 30.20 -17.70
C ASP A 16 -2.97 29.49 -16.42
N ILE A 17 -2.25 28.38 -16.55
CA ILE A 17 -1.68 27.64 -15.39
C ILE A 17 -0.50 28.42 -14.79
N HIS A 18 0.32 29.04 -15.64
CA HIS A 18 1.52 29.79 -15.26
C HIS A 18 1.48 31.24 -15.76
N PRO A 19 0.62 32.09 -15.17
CA PRO A 19 0.44 33.47 -15.63
C PRO A 19 1.65 34.36 -15.38
N ASP A 20 2.53 33.99 -14.44
CA ASP A 20 3.75 34.72 -14.08
C ASP A 20 5.00 34.01 -14.61
N ALA A 21 5.24 34.15 -15.91
CA ALA A 21 6.37 33.49 -16.59
C ALA A 21 7.75 33.90 -16.03
N SER A 22 7.88 35.12 -15.53
CA SER A 22 9.15 35.63 -14.99
C SER A 22 9.59 34.86 -13.75
N SER A 23 8.63 34.54 -12.88
CA SER A 23 8.89 33.82 -11.64
C SER A 23 9.42 32.41 -11.84
N VAL A 24 9.16 31.77 -12.98
CA VAL A 24 9.68 30.42 -13.29
C VAL A 24 11.20 30.37 -13.18
N PHE A 25 11.89 31.47 -13.52
CA PHE A 25 13.34 31.56 -13.44
C PHE A 25 13.85 32.28 -12.18
N LEU A 26 13.03 33.18 -11.62
CA LEU A 26 13.45 34.07 -10.52
C LEU A 26 13.09 33.52 -9.13
N TYR A 27 12.03 32.71 -9.03
CA TYR A 27 11.58 32.15 -7.78
C TYR A 27 12.55 31.07 -7.30
N LYS A 28 12.95 31.19 -6.03
CA LYS A 28 13.76 30.19 -5.34
C LYS A 28 12.99 29.68 -4.14
N SER A 29 12.47 28.46 -4.24
CA SER A 29 11.85 27.77 -3.12
C SER A 29 12.88 27.58 -1.99
N LYS A 30 12.50 27.87 -0.75
CA LYS A 30 13.35 27.62 0.42
C LYS A 30 13.43 26.12 0.65
N SER A 31 14.55 25.62 1.18
CA SER A 31 14.67 24.18 1.46
C SER A 31 13.84 23.79 2.69
N ILE A 32 13.49 22.51 2.82
CA ILE A 32 12.80 21.98 4.02
C ILE A 32 13.59 22.32 5.29
N GLN A 33 14.92 22.24 5.24
CA GLN A 33 15.78 22.53 6.39
C GLN A 33 15.71 24.00 6.83
N ASP A 34 15.45 24.92 5.90
CA ASP A 34 15.33 26.35 6.19
C ASP A 34 13.96 26.72 6.78
N ILE A 35 12.92 25.95 6.45
CA ILE A 35 11.53 26.28 6.84
C ILE A 35 11.00 25.46 8.02
N LYS A 36 11.62 24.31 8.34
CA LYS A 36 11.08 23.30 9.27
C LYS A 36 10.73 23.82 10.67
N ASP A 37 11.32 24.92 11.11
CA ASP A 37 11.11 25.47 12.45
C ASP A 37 9.94 26.46 12.52
N GLU A 38 9.49 27.01 11.37
CA GLU A 38 8.44 28.04 11.33
C GLU A 38 7.26 27.70 10.42
N CYS A 39 7.43 26.72 9.53
CA CYS A 39 6.43 26.31 8.55
C CYS A 39 5.18 25.71 9.19
N LEU A 40 4.09 25.74 8.44
CA LEU A 40 2.88 24.99 8.78
C LEU A 40 3.02 23.55 8.32
N VAL A 41 2.41 22.63 9.07
CA VAL A 41 2.34 21.21 8.77
C VAL A 41 0.88 20.86 8.52
N ILE A 42 0.57 20.35 7.34
CA ILE A 42 -0.78 19.95 6.96
C ILE A 42 -0.79 18.44 6.76
N LEU A 43 -1.67 17.74 7.48
CA LEU A 43 -1.75 16.27 7.42
C LEU A 43 -2.75 15.79 6.37
N ASP A 44 -2.39 14.72 5.68
CA ASP A 44 -3.27 13.93 4.82
C ASP A 44 -3.96 12.78 5.58
N THR A 45 -4.98 12.16 4.98
CA THR A 45 -5.72 11.03 5.54
C THR A 45 -4.81 9.84 5.85
N ASN A 46 -3.86 9.54 4.96
CA ASN A 46 -2.94 8.42 5.14
C ASN A 46 -2.01 8.63 6.35
N ALA A 47 -1.57 9.87 6.61
CA ALA A 47 -0.78 10.21 7.79
C ALA A 47 -1.57 10.01 9.09
N LEU A 48 -2.90 10.18 9.06
CA LEU A 48 -3.77 9.93 10.22
C LEU A 48 -4.11 8.46 10.43
N LEU A 49 -4.05 7.62 9.39
CA LEU A 49 -4.35 6.18 9.48
C LEU A 49 -3.12 5.35 9.86
N LEU A 50 -1.92 5.80 9.51
CA LEU A 50 -0.69 5.05 9.75
C LEU A 50 -0.42 4.73 11.23
N PRO A 51 -0.79 5.58 12.22
CA PRO A 51 -0.62 5.25 13.63
C PRO A 51 -1.39 4.00 14.11
N TYR A 52 -2.33 3.46 13.33
CA TYR A 52 -2.96 2.16 13.64
C TYR A 52 -2.06 0.95 13.38
N ALA A 53 -0.95 1.14 12.67
CA ALA A 53 -0.05 0.06 12.28
C ALA A 53 1.25 0.02 13.11
N VAL A 54 1.43 0.94 14.05
CA VAL A 54 2.66 1.06 14.85
C VAL A 54 2.45 0.71 16.32
N GLY A 55 3.54 0.43 17.03
CA GLY A 55 3.55 0.15 18.46
C GLY A 55 3.19 1.35 19.35
N LEU A 56 2.92 1.06 20.63
CA LEU A 56 2.56 2.09 21.63
C LEU A 56 3.65 3.14 21.85
N GLU A 57 4.92 2.73 21.88
CA GLU A 57 6.05 3.66 22.03
C GLU A 57 6.11 4.66 20.87
N SER A 58 5.88 4.18 19.65
CA SER A 58 5.82 5.00 18.43
C SER A 58 4.63 5.96 18.48
N LEU A 59 3.48 5.48 18.96
CA LEU A 59 2.28 6.31 19.15
C LEU A 59 2.53 7.46 20.14
N ASP A 60 3.21 7.22 21.26
CA ASP A 60 3.54 8.26 22.24
C ASP A 60 4.51 9.32 21.68
N GLN A 61 5.51 8.91 20.88
CA GLN A 61 6.40 9.85 20.21
C GLN A 61 5.64 10.69 19.17
N ILE A 62 4.75 10.07 18.39
CA ILE A 62 3.87 10.78 17.45
C ILE A 62 2.98 11.80 18.19
N LYS A 63 2.36 11.39 19.31
CA LYS A 63 1.55 12.27 20.17
C LYS A 63 2.33 13.51 20.58
N THR A 64 3.57 13.33 21.02
CA THR A 64 4.45 14.43 21.48
C THR A 64 4.72 15.44 20.37
N ILE A 65 5.00 14.98 19.15
CA ILE A 65 5.21 15.85 17.99
C ILE A 65 3.95 16.63 17.64
N TYR A 66 2.80 15.97 17.60
CA TYR A 66 1.53 16.64 17.32
C TYR A 66 1.20 17.68 18.39
N GLN A 67 1.37 17.37 19.68
CA GLN A 67 1.17 18.33 20.77
C GLN A 67 2.04 19.58 20.59
N LYS A 68 3.32 19.38 20.28
CA LYS A 68 4.25 20.49 20.00
C LYS A 68 3.74 21.37 18.85
N LEU A 69 3.40 20.77 17.71
CA LEU A 69 2.96 21.51 16.53
C LEU A 69 1.62 22.21 16.75
N VAL A 70 0.70 21.61 17.51
CA VAL A 70 -0.58 22.24 17.89
C VAL A 70 -0.34 23.44 18.83
N HIS A 71 0.51 23.29 19.84
CA HIS A 71 0.85 24.37 20.78
C HIS A 71 1.50 25.57 20.04
N GLU A 72 2.31 25.30 19.03
CA GLU A 72 2.94 26.33 18.19
C GLU A 72 1.98 26.91 17.13
N ASN A 73 0.73 26.45 17.04
CA ASN A 73 -0.27 26.80 16.01
C ASN A 73 0.20 26.51 14.57
N ARG A 74 0.89 25.38 14.38
CA ARG A 74 1.50 24.98 13.11
C ARG A 74 0.85 23.77 12.48
N LEU A 75 0.14 22.94 13.23
CA LEU A 75 -0.55 21.76 12.69
C LEU A 75 -1.94 22.11 12.17
N PHE A 76 -2.25 21.67 10.96
CA PHE A 76 -3.59 21.76 10.38
C PHE A 76 -4.03 20.44 9.75
N ILE A 77 -5.33 20.18 9.81
CA ILE A 77 -5.98 19.03 9.19
C ILE A 77 -7.12 19.55 8.32
N PRO A 78 -7.10 19.32 7.00
CA PRO A 78 -8.22 19.68 6.15
C PRO A 78 -9.53 18.98 6.60
N GLY A 79 -10.66 19.67 6.50
CA GLY A 79 -11.96 19.08 6.84
C GLY A 79 -12.26 17.81 6.04
N GLN A 80 -11.85 17.77 4.77
CA GLN A 80 -11.98 16.59 3.92
C GLN A 80 -11.17 15.40 4.46
N VAL A 81 -9.94 15.63 4.91
CA VAL A 81 -9.10 14.60 5.55
C VAL A 81 -9.77 14.03 6.81
N SER A 82 -10.41 14.89 7.61
CA SER A 82 -11.15 14.45 8.80
C SER A 82 -12.34 13.55 8.45
N ARG A 83 -13.07 13.88 7.37
CA ARG A 83 -14.19 13.08 6.85
C ARG A 83 -13.73 11.73 6.30
N GLU A 84 -12.65 11.72 5.54
CA GLU A 84 -12.06 10.48 5.00
C GLU A 84 -11.50 9.59 6.09
N PHE A 85 -10.82 10.15 7.09
CA PHE A 85 -10.34 9.42 8.25
C PHE A 85 -11.50 8.71 8.98
N SER A 86 -12.61 9.41 9.23
CA SER A 86 -13.80 8.84 9.88
C SER A 86 -14.33 7.60 9.14
N ARG A 87 -14.41 7.69 7.80
CA ARG A 87 -14.83 6.58 6.95
C ARG A 87 -13.82 5.42 6.98
N ASN A 88 -12.53 5.72 6.77
CA ASN A 88 -11.49 4.71 6.60
C ASN A 88 -11.09 4.03 7.91
N ARG A 89 -11.23 4.73 9.05
CA ARG A 89 -11.02 4.16 10.39
C ARG A 89 -11.85 2.90 10.60
N SER A 90 -13.13 2.95 10.24
CA SER A 90 -14.04 1.81 10.43
C SER A 90 -13.57 0.59 9.62
N THR A 91 -13.10 0.81 8.40
CA THR A 91 -12.50 -0.22 7.55
C THR A 91 -11.25 -0.81 8.21
N LYS A 92 -10.31 0.03 8.65
CA LYS A 92 -9.06 -0.42 9.27
C LYS A 92 -9.28 -1.27 10.53
N LEU A 93 -10.23 -0.86 11.38
CA LEU A 93 -10.62 -1.64 12.56
C LEU A 93 -11.29 -2.96 12.20
N THR A 94 -12.08 -2.99 11.13
CA THR A 94 -12.73 -4.22 10.64
C THR A 94 -11.70 -5.20 10.07
N GLU A 95 -10.69 -4.69 9.35
CA GLU A 95 -9.54 -5.48 8.88
C GLU A 95 -8.77 -6.09 10.06
N LEU A 96 -8.37 -5.26 11.03
CA LEU A 96 -7.68 -5.71 12.25
C LEU A 96 -8.48 -6.79 12.99
N PHE A 97 -9.79 -6.57 13.15
CA PHE A 97 -10.69 -7.54 13.78
C PHE A 97 -10.71 -8.86 13.01
N SER A 98 -10.80 -8.80 11.68
CA SER A 98 -10.84 -9.99 10.81
C SER A 98 -9.54 -10.78 10.86
N GLN A 99 -8.39 -10.09 10.81
CA GLN A 99 -7.07 -10.72 10.92
C GLN A 99 -6.89 -11.44 12.25
N LEU A 100 -7.26 -10.78 13.36
CA LEU A 100 -7.19 -11.38 14.70
C LEU A 100 -8.16 -12.57 14.85
N SER A 101 -9.37 -12.46 14.31
CA SER A 101 -10.34 -13.55 14.36
C SER A 101 -9.86 -14.80 13.61
N ARG A 102 -9.19 -14.64 12.46
CA ARG A 102 -8.60 -15.77 11.72
C ARG A 102 -7.52 -16.49 12.52
N LYS A 103 -6.73 -15.77 13.32
CA LYS A 103 -5.71 -16.39 14.20
C LYS A 103 -6.32 -17.34 15.25
N GLN A 104 -7.63 -17.28 15.52
CA GLN A 104 -8.29 -18.24 16.43
C GLN A 104 -8.37 -19.66 15.83
N ASN A 105 -8.29 -19.80 14.52
CA ASN A 105 -8.49 -21.07 13.80
C ASN A 105 -7.26 -22.00 13.81
N ILE A 106 -6.42 -21.95 14.84
CA ILE A 106 -5.31 -22.89 15.02
C ILE A 106 -5.88 -24.25 15.41
N GLN A 107 -5.62 -25.30 14.64
CA GLN A 107 -5.99 -26.67 14.97
C GLN A 107 -4.74 -27.51 15.21
N LEU A 108 -4.77 -28.34 16.26
CA LEU A 108 -3.77 -29.36 16.49
C LEU A 108 -4.28 -30.68 15.92
N ASN A 109 -3.53 -31.28 15.00
CA ASN A 109 -3.78 -32.64 14.55
C ASN A 109 -3.28 -33.60 15.63
N LYS A 110 -4.22 -34.26 16.33
CA LYS A 110 -3.87 -35.20 17.40
C LYS A 110 -3.41 -36.53 16.82
N THR A 111 -2.34 -37.08 17.38
CA THR A 111 -1.83 -38.38 16.97
C THR A 111 -2.58 -39.50 17.71
N ASN A 112 -3.23 -40.42 16.99
CA ASN A 112 -3.95 -41.53 17.60
C ASN A 112 -3.66 -42.88 16.91
N TYR A 113 -2.61 -43.56 17.36
CA TYR A 113 -2.19 -44.86 16.85
C TYR A 113 -2.05 -45.86 17.99
N ALA A 114 -3.09 -46.67 18.20
CA ALA A 114 -3.16 -47.66 19.28
C ALA A 114 -1.96 -48.63 19.31
N ILE A 115 -1.37 -48.96 18.15
CA ILE A 115 -0.20 -49.85 18.06
C ILE A 115 1.06 -49.28 18.73
N LEU A 116 1.13 -47.96 18.93
CA LEU A 116 2.28 -47.27 19.49
C LEU A 116 2.16 -47.01 21.00
N GLU A 117 1.05 -47.40 21.66
CA GLU A 117 0.81 -47.12 23.09
C GLU A 117 1.91 -47.65 24.03
N SER A 118 2.53 -48.77 23.65
CA SER A 118 3.63 -49.36 24.42
C SER A 118 4.95 -48.57 24.29
N VAL A 119 5.11 -47.76 23.24
CA VAL A 119 6.33 -47.00 22.94
C VAL A 119 6.42 -45.76 23.82
N GLU A 120 7.53 -45.60 24.55
CA GLU A 120 7.72 -44.49 25.50
C GLU A 120 7.75 -43.11 24.81
N SER A 121 8.39 -43.00 23.64
CA SER A 121 8.41 -41.77 22.85
C SER A 121 7.02 -41.33 22.41
N TYR A 122 6.13 -42.28 22.10
CA TYR A 122 4.72 -42.01 21.76
C TYR A 122 3.93 -41.49 22.97
N ARG A 123 4.14 -42.07 24.16
CA ARG A 123 3.53 -41.55 25.40
C ARG A 123 4.00 -40.13 25.75
N ASN A 124 5.26 -39.79 25.47
CA ASN A 124 5.77 -38.43 25.65
C ASN A 124 5.17 -37.47 24.63
N LEU A 125 5.04 -37.87 23.36
CA LEU A 125 4.34 -37.08 22.33
C LEU A 125 2.89 -36.76 22.75
N LEU A 126 2.12 -37.76 23.20
CA LEU A 126 0.75 -37.57 23.66
C LEU A 126 0.64 -36.59 24.85
N LYS A 127 1.63 -36.58 25.76
CA LYS A 127 1.67 -35.59 26.84
C LYS A 127 1.88 -34.18 26.28
N THR A 128 2.86 -34.00 25.39
CA THR A 128 3.12 -32.71 24.73
C THR A 128 1.91 -32.22 23.94
N GLU A 129 1.22 -33.09 23.20
CA GLU A 129 -0.01 -32.73 22.47
C GLU A 129 -1.13 -32.26 23.40
N ASN A 130 -1.26 -32.87 24.59
CA ASN A 130 -2.23 -32.44 25.58
C ASN A 130 -1.89 -31.05 26.15
N ASP A 131 -0.60 -30.79 26.40
CA ASP A 131 -0.16 -29.47 26.87
C ASP A 131 -0.32 -28.39 25.77
N LEU A 132 -0.01 -28.72 24.52
CA LEU A 132 -0.31 -27.87 23.36
C LEU A 132 -1.81 -27.61 23.21
N THR A 133 -2.66 -28.62 23.42
CA THR A 133 -4.11 -28.45 23.37
C THR A 133 -4.59 -27.43 24.41
N LYS A 134 -4.04 -27.46 25.63
CA LYS A 134 -4.34 -26.48 26.67
C LYS A 134 -3.87 -25.08 26.27
N LEU A 135 -2.62 -24.95 25.80
CA LEU A 135 -2.05 -23.68 25.35
C LEU A 135 -2.84 -23.07 24.18
N ILE A 136 -3.30 -23.89 23.22
CA ILE A 136 -4.17 -23.44 22.12
C ILE A 136 -5.53 -22.97 22.67
N GLY A 137 -6.07 -23.65 23.68
CA GLY A 137 -7.28 -23.23 24.38
C GLY A 137 -7.13 -21.85 25.02
N ASP A 138 -6.05 -21.64 25.78
CA ASP A 138 -5.73 -20.36 26.42
C ASP A 138 -5.50 -19.25 25.38
N TYR A 139 -4.78 -19.55 24.30
CA TYR A 139 -4.56 -18.63 23.19
C TYR A 139 -5.88 -18.17 22.55
N ARG A 140 -6.79 -19.11 22.25
CA ARG A 140 -8.13 -18.79 21.70
C ARG A 140 -8.95 -17.92 22.64
N LYS A 141 -8.87 -18.19 23.96
CA LYS A 141 -9.54 -17.39 24.98
C LYS A 141 -8.99 -15.96 25.00
N ASN A 142 -7.67 -15.79 25.03
CA ASN A 142 -7.03 -14.48 25.03
C ASN A 142 -7.38 -13.67 23.77
N ILE A 143 -7.38 -14.30 22.58
CA ILE A 143 -7.83 -13.62 21.35
C ILE A 143 -9.31 -13.23 21.45
N SER A 144 -10.17 -14.07 22.03
CA SER A 144 -11.60 -13.75 22.19
C SER A 144 -11.82 -12.54 23.10
N GLU A 145 -11.08 -12.45 24.20
CA GLU A 145 -11.10 -11.29 25.11
C GLU A 145 -10.62 -10.01 24.41
N LEU A 146 -9.55 -10.12 23.61
CA LEU A 146 -9.04 -9.01 22.80
C LEU A 146 -10.08 -8.55 21.76
N LEU A 147 -10.71 -9.48 21.03
CA LEU A 147 -11.76 -9.17 20.05
C LEU A 147 -12.97 -8.49 20.70
N ASN A 148 -13.35 -8.91 21.91
CA ASN A 148 -14.42 -8.25 22.68
C ASN A 148 -14.04 -6.83 23.09
N THR A 149 -12.78 -6.61 23.44
CA THR A 149 -12.25 -5.27 23.73
C THR A 149 -12.35 -4.37 22.50
N ILE A 150 -11.91 -4.85 21.32
CA ILE A 150 -12.01 -4.10 20.06
C ILE A 150 -13.46 -3.79 19.71
N LYS A 151 -14.37 -4.77 19.87
CA LYS A 151 -15.82 -4.57 19.66
C LYS A 151 -16.44 -3.52 20.57
N SER A 152 -15.90 -3.37 21.78
CA SER A 152 -16.41 -2.41 22.76
C SER A 152 -15.98 -0.97 22.47
N TRP A 153 -15.05 -0.76 21.53
CA TRP A 153 -14.58 0.59 21.21
C TRP A 153 -15.67 1.43 20.53
N SER A 154 -15.93 2.60 21.11
CA SER A 154 -16.91 3.60 20.68
C SER A 154 -16.23 4.94 20.43
N TRP A 155 -15.24 4.97 19.53
CA TRP A 155 -14.34 6.11 19.27
C TRP A 155 -13.30 6.40 20.36
N ASN A 156 -13.05 5.42 21.22
CA ASN A 156 -12.05 5.45 22.28
C ASN A 156 -10.96 4.39 22.08
N ASP A 157 -10.61 4.09 20.83
CA ASP A 157 -9.41 3.28 20.55
C ASP A 157 -8.15 4.11 20.83
N PRO A 158 -6.96 3.49 20.95
CA PRO A 158 -5.74 4.21 21.30
C PRO A 158 -5.42 5.40 20.38
N VAL A 159 -5.66 5.26 19.07
CA VAL A 159 -5.34 6.29 18.08
C VAL A 159 -6.36 7.43 18.14
N THR A 160 -7.66 7.14 18.20
CA THR A 160 -8.65 8.22 18.33
C THR A 160 -8.58 8.93 19.67
N THR A 161 -8.25 8.22 20.74
CA THR A 161 -8.04 8.82 22.06
C THR A 161 -6.85 9.78 22.04
N MET A 162 -5.75 9.36 21.41
CA MET A 162 -4.62 10.26 21.17
C MET A 162 -5.03 11.50 20.37
N TYR A 163 -5.82 11.34 19.30
CA TYR A 163 -6.30 12.48 18.54
C TYR A 163 -7.24 13.40 19.32
N SER A 164 -8.16 12.87 20.11
CA SER A 164 -9.05 13.69 20.95
C SER A 164 -8.30 14.46 22.02
N ASP A 165 -7.19 13.91 22.52
CA ASP A 165 -6.33 14.58 23.51
C ASP A 165 -5.53 15.74 22.90
N VAL A 166 -5.18 15.64 21.61
CA VAL A 166 -4.21 16.55 20.97
C VAL A 166 -4.89 17.57 20.06
N PHE A 167 -5.88 17.15 19.27
CA PHE A 167 -6.52 18.00 18.29
C PHE A 167 -7.64 18.82 18.93
N ASN A 168 -7.69 20.10 18.55
CA ASN A 168 -8.72 21.03 18.95
C ASN A 168 -9.33 21.69 17.71
N ASN A 169 -10.38 22.49 17.90
CA ASN A 169 -11.10 23.15 16.80
C ASN A 169 -10.22 24.08 15.94
N ASN A 170 -9.05 24.51 16.43
CA ASN A 170 -8.15 25.37 15.65
C ASN A 170 -7.23 24.57 14.70
N VAL A 171 -7.13 23.25 14.91
CA VAL A 171 -6.33 22.35 14.06
C VAL A 171 -7.12 21.96 12.81
N ILE A 172 -8.43 21.73 12.96
CA ILE A 172 -9.28 21.33 11.83
C ILE A 172 -9.68 22.58 11.06
N PHE A 173 -9.35 22.62 9.76
CA PHE A 173 -9.74 23.70 8.86
C PHE A 173 -10.75 23.17 7.85
N ASP A 174 -12.03 23.49 8.04
CA ASP A 174 -13.08 23.17 7.07
C ASP A 174 -13.30 24.37 6.15
N LEU A 175 -13.07 24.16 4.86
CA LEU A 175 -13.14 25.22 3.86
C LEU A 175 -14.58 25.38 3.37
N ASP A 176 -15.10 26.60 3.45
CA ASP A 176 -16.32 26.97 2.75
C ASP A 176 -16.01 27.24 1.27
N ILE A 177 -16.72 26.56 0.37
CA ILE A 177 -16.48 26.63 -1.08
C ILE A 177 -17.75 26.95 -1.84
N ASP A 178 -17.62 27.78 -2.87
CA ASP A 178 -18.64 27.88 -3.91
C ASP A 178 -18.61 26.59 -4.74
N LYS A 179 -19.69 25.80 -4.65
CA LYS A 179 -19.80 24.50 -5.32
C LYS A 179 -19.80 24.63 -6.85
N ASP A 180 -20.31 25.72 -7.39
CA ASP A 180 -20.37 25.92 -8.84
C ASP A 180 -18.98 26.29 -9.38
N GLU A 181 -18.25 27.14 -8.67
CA GLU A 181 -16.86 27.46 -9.02
C GLU A 181 -15.97 26.22 -8.90
N PHE A 182 -16.09 25.48 -7.78
CA PHE A 182 -15.36 24.25 -7.55
C PHE A 182 -15.61 23.21 -8.65
N SER A 183 -16.88 23.01 -9.04
CA SER A 183 -17.23 22.02 -10.07
C SER A 183 -16.64 22.38 -11.43
N LYS A 184 -16.65 23.67 -11.79
CA LYS A 184 -16.02 24.16 -13.03
C LYS A 184 -14.51 23.98 -13.01
N ASP A 185 -13.86 24.27 -11.89
CA ASP A 185 -12.41 24.07 -11.78
C ASP A 185 -12.05 22.57 -11.82
N LEU A 186 -12.82 21.71 -11.15
CA LEU A 186 -12.64 20.26 -11.21
C LEU A 186 -12.72 19.74 -12.65
N GLU A 187 -13.75 20.14 -13.39
CA GLU A 187 -13.90 19.77 -14.81
C GLU A 187 -12.74 20.29 -15.66
N ARG A 188 -12.32 21.54 -15.45
CA ARG A 188 -11.15 22.13 -16.11
C ARG A 188 -9.88 21.31 -15.81
N ARG A 189 -9.63 20.97 -14.56
CA ARG A 189 -8.44 20.21 -14.15
C ARG A 189 -8.42 18.81 -14.78
N ILE A 190 -9.57 18.14 -14.83
CA ILE A 190 -9.72 16.83 -15.50
C ILE A 190 -9.43 16.96 -17.00
N ASN A 191 -10.07 17.92 -17.68
CA ASN A 191 -9.96 18.09 -19.14
C ASN A 191 -8.52 18.42 -19.58
N TYR A 192 -7.78 19.17 -18.77
CA TYR A 192 -6.42 19.63 -19.09
C TYR A 192 -5.31 18.90 -18.32
N ASN A 193 -5.63 17.83 -17.58
CA ASN A 193 -4.67 17.09 -16.74
C ASN A 193 -3.89 17.98 -15.75
N ILE A 194 -4.57 18.96 -15.15
CA ILE A 194 -3.99 19.89 -14.19
C ILE A 194 -4.08 19.25 -12.80
N PRO A 195 -2.98 19.19 -12.05
CA PRO A 195 -2.99 18.60 -10.71
C PRO A 195 -3.67 19.50 -9.66
N PRO A 196 -4.12 18.95 -8.52
CA PRO A 196 -4.28 17.52 -8.24
C PRO A 196 -5.69 17.03 -8.63
N GLY A 197 -5.94 15.72 -8.57
CA GLY A 197 -7.28 15.12 -8.69
C GLY A 197 -7.64 14.60 -10.08
N TYR A 198 -6.98 15.06 -11.16
CA TYR A 198 -7.29 14.59 -12.52
C TYR A 198 -7.02 13.08 -12.71
N LYS A 199 -6.12 12.49 -11.91
CA LYS A 199 -5.84 11.05 -11.94
C LYS A 199 -6.95 10.20 -11.34
N ASP A 200 -7.82 10.80 -10.54
CA ASP A 200 -8.92 10.15 -9.84
C ASP A 200 -10.28 10.42 -10.51
N ALA A 201 -10.28 10.95 -11.75
CA ALA A 201 -11.48 11.20 -12.54
C ALA A 201 -12.36 9.95 -12.79
N SER A 202 -11.81 8.74 -12.61
CA SER A 202 -12.54 7.47 -12.73
C SER A 202 -13.16 6.96 -11.42
N LYS A 203 -12.89 7.62 -10.28
CA LYS A 203 -13.48 7.26 -8.98
C LYS A 203 -14.90 7.81 -8.84
N SER A 204 -15.67 7.30 -7.88
CA SER A 204 -17.06 7.71 -7.63
C SER A 204 -17.23 9.19 -7.28
N ASP A 205 -16.16 9.84 -6.84
CA ASP A 205 -16.09 11.25 -6.45
C ASP A 205 -15.31 12.12 -7.46
N ASN A 206 -14.92 11.55 -8.61
CA ASN A 206 -14.19 12.22 -9.69
C ASN A 206 -12.93 13.00 -9.24
N GLY A 207 -12.25 12.59 -8.16
CA GLY A 207 -11.07 13.29 -7.63
C GLY A 207 -11.38 14.57 -6.84
N MET A 208 -12.64 14.79 -6.46
CA MET A 208 -13.08 15.91 -5.61
C MET A 208 -12.32 15.97 -4.27
N GLY A 209 -12.00 14.83 -3.66
CA GLY A 209 -11.29 14.77 -2.38
C GLY A 209 -9.93 15.48 -2.43
N ASP A 210 -9.06 15.06 -3.36
CA ASP A 210 -7.72 15.62 -3.55
C ASP A 210 -7.79 17.14 -3.84
N LEU A 211 -8.76 17.59 -4.65
CA LEU A 211 -8.92 19.01 -4.97
C LEU A 211 -9.41 19.84 -3.77
N LEU A 212 -10.30 19.29 -2.94
CA LEU A 212 -10.73 19.95 -1.70
C LEU A 212 -9.59 20.11 -0.69
N ILE A 213 -8.76 19.07 -0.55
CA ILE A 213 -7.55 19.11 0.27
C ILE A 213 -6.62 20.21 -0.25
N TRP A 214 -6.41 20.26 -1.56
CA TRP A 214 -5.59 21.29 -2.20
C TRP A 214 -6.11 22.71 -1.99
N TYR A 215 -7.39 22.95 -2.20
CA TYR A 215 -8.03 24.24 -1.94
C TYR A 215 -7.85 24.67 -0.47
N THR A 216 -7.93 23.72 0.45
CA THR A 216 -7.70 23.98 1.87
C THR A 216 -6.26 24.39 2.15
N ILE A 217 -5.28 23.68 1.55
CA ILE A 217 -3.86 24.02 1.63
C ILE A 217 -3.61 25.44 1.11
N LEU A 218 -4.13 25.77 -0.07
CA LEU A 218 -4.02 27.11 -0.66
C LEU A 218 -4.61 28.18 0.26
N LYS A 219 -5.79 27.93 0.84
CA LYS A 219 -6.44 28.89 1.72
C LYS A 219 -5.68 29.11 3.02
N ILE A 220 -5.14 28.05 3.62
CA ILE A 220 -4.28 28.15 4.80
C ILE A 220 -3.02 28.96 4.48
N GLY A 221 -2.36 28.66 3.34
CA GLY A 221 -1.18 29.38 2.88
C GLY A 221 -1.44 30.87 2.63
N GLU A 222 -2.59 31.21 2.03
CA GLU A 222 -3.05 32.58 1.81
C GLU A 222 -3.30 33.33 3.13
N ILE A 223 -4.08 32.75 4.05
CA ILE A 223 -4.46 33.40 5.31
C ILE A 223 -3.24 33.56 6.24
N ARG A 224 -2.38 32.55 6.31
CA ARG A 224 -1.28 32.50 7.27
C ARG A 224 0.01 33.10 6.72
N ASN A 225 0.12 33.26 5.40
CA ASN A 225 1.30 33.79 4.72
C ASN A 225 2.61 33.12 5.19
N LYS A 226 2.62 31.78 5.21
CA LYS A 226 3.74 30.95 5.68
C LYS A 226 4.06 29.81 4.72
N ASP A 227 5.30 29.34 4.77
CA ASP A 227 5.73 28.11 4.12
C ASP A 227 4.92 26.91 4.67
N VAL A 228 4.62 25.93 3.81
CA VAL A 228 3.80 24.75 4.12
C VAL A 228 4.53 23.46 3.78
N ILE A 229 4.48 22.51 4.71
CA ILE A 229 4.80 21.10 4.50
C ILE A 229 3.49 20.32 4.52
N PHE A 230 3.13 19.71 3.40
CA PHE A 230 2.04 18.74 3.31
C PHE A 230 2.59 17.34 3.56
N VAL A 231 2.04 16.65 4.55
CA VAL A 231 2.48 15.32 4.96
C VAL A 231 1.54 14.29 4.34
N SER A 232 2.00 13.69 3.25
CA SER A 232 1.26 12.71 2.47
C SER A 232 2.17 11.60 1.98
N GLY A 233 1.67 10.37 2.07
CA GLY A 233 2.28 9.22 1.40
C GLY A 233 1.88 9.12 -0.07
N ASP A 234 1.00 10.01 -0.57
CA ASP A 234 0.52 9.88 -1.95
C ASP A 234 1.69 10.05 -2.94
N GLU A 235 1.88 9.02 -3.76
CA GLU A 235 2.83 9.04 -4.86
C GLU A 235 2.11 9.13 -6.21
N LYS A 236 0.92 9.69 -6.32
CA LYS A 236 0.29 9.81 -7.65
C LYS A 236 1.08 10.81 -8.53
N PRO A 237 1.09 10.61 -9.88
CA PRO A 237 1.78 11.50 -10.81
C PRO A 237 1.21 12.93 -10.90
N ASP A 238 0.02 13.17 -10.33
CA ASP A 238 -0.56 14.49 -10.20
C ASP A 238 -0.04 15.24 -8.96
N TRP A 239 0.56 14.56 -7.99
CA TRP A 239 1.28 15.24 -6.90
C TRP A 239 2.79 15.33 -7.17
N TRP A 240 3.36 14.36 -7.88
CA TRP A 240 4.81 14.23 -8.07
C TRP A 240 5.27 14.10 -9.53
N HIS A 241 6.43 14.70 -9.82
CA HIS A 241 7.31 14.24 -10.89
C HIS A 241 8.06 12.99 -10.44
N LYS A 242 7.93 11.91 -11.20
CA LYS A 242 8.59 10.64 -10.94
C LYS A 242 9.68 10.34 -11.95
N SER A 243 10.78 9.76 -11.48
CA SER A 243 11.72 9.01 -12.33
C SER A 243 12.01 7.67 -11.66
N GLU A 244 12.01 6.58 -12.42
CA GLU A 244 12.38 5.24 -11.91
C GLU A 244 11.65 4.84 -10.61
N ASN A 245 10.37 5.20 -10.48
CA ASN A 245 9.54 5.02 -9.27
C ASN A 245 10.01 5.79 -8.02
N GLN A 246 10.92 6.75 -8.16
CA GLN A 246 11.28 7.69 -7.11
C GLN A 246 10.54 9.01 -7.33
N ASN A 247 9.93 9.51 -6.25
CA ASN A 247 9.39 10.86 -6.19
C ASN A 247 10.56 11.84 -6.16
N ILE A 248 10.70 12.66 -7.20
CA ILE A 248 11.81 13.60 -7.27
C ILE A 248 11.37 14.96 -6.73
N TYR A 249 10.32 15.54 -7.31
CA TYR A 249 9.84 16.88 -6.97
C TYR A 249 8.31 16.91 -7.02
N PRO A 250 7.64 17.71 -6.17
CA PRO A 250 6.24 18.04 -6.36
C PRO A 250 6.02 18.62 -7.77
N ARG A 251 4.82 18.41 -8.32
CA ARG A 251 4.42 19.02 -9.59
C ARG A 251 4.59 20.54 -9.52
N TYR A 252 5.28 21.11 -10.51
CA TYR A 252 5.58 22.54 -10.53
C TYR A 252 4.30 23.40 -10.52
N GLU A 253 3.23 22.91 -11.13
CA GLU A 253 1.90 23.54 -11.11
C GLU A 253 1.39 23.77 -9.68
N LEU A 254 1.59 22.80 -8.78
CA LEU A 254 1.20 22.92 -7.37
C LEU A 254 2.07 23.95 -6.64
N VAL A 255 3.39 23.89 -6.87
CA VAL A 255 4.35 24.82 -6.25
C VAL A 255 4.07 26.26 -6.69
N ASP A 256 3.85 26.50 -7.98
CA ASP A 256 3.54 27.82 -8.51
C ASP A 256 2.16 28.33 -8.04
N GLU A 257 1.13 27.49 -8.08
CA GLU A 257 -0.21 27.87 -7.61
C GLU A 257 -0.18 28.25 -6.12
N PHE A 258 0.49 27.46 -5.27
CA PHE A 258 0.67 27.78 -3.86
C PHE A 258 1.45 29.07 -3.67
N ARG A 259 2.60 29.23 -4.35
CA ARG A 259 3.43 30.44 -4.27
C ARG A 259 2.61 31.70 -4.59
N ARG A 260 1.83 31.66 -5.68
CA ARG A 260 1.00 32.80 -6.11
C ARG A 260 -0.07 33.16 -5.07
N LYS A 261 -0.69 32.15 -4.43
CA LYS A 261 -1.74 32.35 -3.41
C LYS A 261 -1.18 32.75 -2.05
N SER A 262 0.02 32.30 -1.70
CA SER A 262 0.66 32.51 -0.41
C SER A 262 1.63 33.69 -0.37
N GLY A 263 1.68 34.54 -1.41
CA GLY A 263 2.57 35.70 -1.41
C GLY A 263 4.07 35.36 -1.55
N GLY A 264 4.40 34.21 -2.16
CA GLY A 264 5.79 33.81 -2.44
C GLY A 264 6.37 32.75 -1.49
N ASN A 265 5.54 32.10 -0.67
CA ASN A 265 6.01 31.06 0.25
C ASN A 265 6.20 29.70 -0.44
N SER A 266 6.99 28.85 0.21
CA SER A 266 7.42 27.53 -0.27
C SER A 266 6.41 26.45 0.11
N PHE A 267 6.19 25.53 -0.82
CA PHE A 267 5.37 24.34 -0.62
C PHE A 267 6.22 23.09 -0.81
N HIS A 268 6.16 22.18 0.16
CA HIS A 268 6.85 20.90 0.12
C HIS A 268 5.88 19.77 0.46
N ILE A 269 6.10 18.60 -0.14
CA ILE A 269 5.40 17.36 0.22
C ILE A 269 6.43 16.41 0.83
N VAL A 270 6.09 15.78 1.95
CA VAL A 270 6.94 14.77 2.61
C VAL A 270 6.11 13.58 3.05
N SER A 271 6.72 12.40 3.09
CA SER A 271 6.14 11.22 3.75
C SER A 271 6.02 11.45 5.27
N PHE A 272 5.18 10.67 5.93
CA PHE A 272 5.03 10.72 7.38
C PHE A 272 6.33 10.30 8.09
N SER A 273 7.01 9.26 7.61
CA SER A 273 8.33 8.88 8.14
C SER A 273 9.37 10.02 8.05
N ASN A 274 9.39 10.75 6.93
CA ASN A 274 10.28 11.90 6.75
C ASN A 274 9.90 13.06 7.66
N MET A 275 8.61 13.32 7.86
CA MET A 275 8.13 14.29 8.84
C MET A 275 8.68 13.97 10.24
N LEU A 276 8.50 12.74 10.71
CA LEU A 276 9.01 12.32 12.03
C LEU A 276 10.54 12.50 12.14
N LYS A 277 11.28 12.15 11.08
CA LYS A 277 12.73 12.39 11.00
C LYS A 277 13.10 13.87 11.09
N ILE A 278 12.39 14.75 10.39
CA ILE A 278 12.63 16.21 10.40
C ILE A 278 12.44 16.78 11.81
N PHE A 279 11.44 16.29 12.54
CA PHE A 279 11.13 16.74 13.91
C PHE A 279 11.89 15.98 15.02
N GLY A 280 12.86 15.13 14.65
CA GLY A 280 13.81 14.55 15.61
C GLY A 280 13.30 13.34 16.38
N VAL A 281 12.33 12.60 15.84
CA VAL A 281 11.89 11.31 16.38
C VAL A 281 13.01 10.27 16.28
N SER A 282 13.03 9.30 17.19
CA SER A 282 14.01 8.22 17.23
C SER A 282 14.09 7.44 15.90
N LYS A 283 15.28 6.91 15.57
CA LYS A 283 15.50 6.23 14.29
C LYS A 283 14.69 4.95 14.17
N GLU A 284 14.49 4.28 15.30
CA GLU A 284 13.74 3.04 15.44
C GLU A 284 12.28 3.26 15.03
N VAL A 285 11.63 4.30 15.59
CA VAL A 285 10.25 4.68 15.25
C VAL A 285 10.13 5.14 13.81
N VAL A 286 11.10 5.91 13.31
CA VAL A 286 11.11 6.36 11.90
C VAL A 286 11.17 5.17 10.94
N GLU A 287 11.97 4.14 11.24
CA GLU A 287 12.08 2.96 10.38
C GLU A 287 10.84 2.06 10.47
N GLU A 288 10.24 1.90 11.65
CA GLU A 288 8.95 1.20 11.81
C GLU A 288 7.87 1.85 10.94
N VAL A 289 7.69 3.16 11.07
CA VAL A 289 6.71 3.94 10.31
C VAL A 289 6.96 3.82 8.80
N LYS A 290 8.22 3.92 8.37
CA LYS A 290 8.60 3.81 6.96
C LYS A 290 8.32 2.42 6.38
N ASN A 291 8.48 1.37 7.17
CA ASN A 291 8.10 0.01 6.76
C ASN A 291 6.59 -0.09 6.54
N GLU A 292 5.78 0.46 7.44
CA GLU A 292 4.32 0.48 7.31
C GLU A 292 3.83 1.33 6.13
N GLU A 293 4.46 2.47 5.84
CA GLU A 293 4.20 3.24 4.62
C GLU A 293 4.44 2.39 3.37
N SER A 294 5.58 1.68 3.33
CA SER A 294 5.95 0.84 2.20
C SER A 294 4.96 -0.30 1.97
N ILE A 295 4.46 -0.92 3.04
CA ILE A 295 3.44 -1.99 2.96
C ILE A 295 2.13 -1.43 2.40
N THR A 296 1.68 -0.27 2.92
CA THR A 296 0.45 0.38 2.48
C THR A 296 0.48 0.71 0.99
N HIS A 297 1.60 1.25 0.48
CA HIS A 297 1.78 1.54 -0.95
C HIS A 297 1.73 0.31 -1.85
N VAL A 298 2.30 -0.82 -1.39
CA VAL A 298 2.24 -2.07 -2.15
C VAL A 298 0.80 -2.58 -2.25
N VAL A 299 0.04 -2.55 -1.14
CA VAL A 299 -1.37 -2.96 -1.13
C VAL A 299 -2.19 -2.06 -2.06
N GLU A 300 -2.05 -0.74 -1.97
CA GLU A 300 -2.75 0.22 -2.82
C GLU A 300 -2.45 0.02 -4.31
N SER A 301 -1.18 -0.21 -4.66
CA SER A 301 -0.75 -0.49 -6.03
C SER A 301 -1.34 -1.78 -6.57
N LYS A 302 -1.44 -2.83 -5.75
CA LYS A 302 -2.10 -4.10 -6.09
C LYS A 302 -3.60 -3.91 -6.28
N THR A 303 -4.28 -3.17 -5.40
CA THR A 303 -5.73 -2.87 -5.55
C THR A 303 -6.07 -2.01 -6.77
N LYS A 304 -5.20 -1.08 -7.19
CA LYS A 304 -5.40 -0.30 -8.43
C LYS A 304 -5.23 -1.14 -9.70
N ILE A 305 -4.47 -2.23 -9.64
CA ILE A 305 -4.34 -3.20 -10.73
C ILE A 305 -5.62 -4.05 -10.84
N THR A 306 -6.42 -4.20 -9.78
CA THR A 306 -7.65 -5.01 -9.78
C THR A 306 -8.86 -4.30 -10.41
N SER A 307 -8.77 -3.98 -11.70
CA SER A 307 -9.93 -3.56 -12.51
C SER A 307 -10.59 -4.78 -13.17
N LYS A 308 -11.90 -4.72 -13.42
CA LYS A 308 -12.79 -5.82 -13.86
C LYS A 308 -12.32 -6.64 -15.07
N ASN A 309 -11.39 -6.11 -15.88
CA ASN A 309 -10.77 -6.80 -17.01
C ASN A 309 -9.61 -7.74 -16.61
N ILE A 310 -9.00 -7.56 -15.44
CA ILE A 310 -7.87 -8.36 -14.94
C ILE A 310 -8.32 -9.60 -14.19
N VAL A 311 -9.52 -9.63 -13.60
CA VAL A 311 -10.08 -10.88 -13.01
C VAL A 311 -10.14 -11.98 -14.06
N ASN A 312 -10.58 -11.65 -15.29
CA ASN A 312 -10.52 -12.59 -16.41
C ASN A 312 -9.09 -12.98 -16.79
N ARG A 313 -8.15 -12.03 -16.80
CA ARG A 313 -6.75 -12.30 -17.19
C ARG A 313 -6.00 -13.13 -16.15
N LEU A 314 -6.21 -12.90 -14.86
CA LEU A 314 -5.61 -13.70 -13.78
C LEU A 314 -6.17 -15.13 -13.79
N ASP A 315 -7.46 -15.29 -14.07
CA ASP A 315 -8.06 -16.62 -14.26
C ASP A 315 -7.45 -17.36 -15.45
N ILE A 316 -7.18 -16.66 -16.55
CA ILE A 316 -6.47 -17.21 -17.72
C ILE A 316 -5.06 -17.65 -17.31
N ILE A 317 -4.28 -16.75 -16.70
CA ILE A 317 -2.91 -17.03 -16.26
C ILE A 317 -2.86 -18.24 -15.32
N ASN A 318 -3.72 -18.26 -14.30
CA ASN A 318 -3.79 -19.36 -13.35
C ASN A 318 -4.18 -20.69 -14.01
N LYS A 319 -5.08 -20.68 -15.00
CA LYS A 319 -5.43 -21.89 -15.78
C LYS A 319 -4.26 -22.37 -16.63
N SER A 320 -3.56 -21.46 -17.31
CA SER A 320 -2.40 -21.78 -18.14
C SER A 320 -1.27 -22.37 -17.30
N LEU A 321 -0.99 -21.79 -16.14
CA LEU A 321 -0.01 -22.30 -15.18
C LEU A 321 -0.42 -23.68 -14.65
N VAL A 322 -1.69 -23.89 -14.29
CA VAL A 322 -2.16 -25.20 -13.85
C VAL A 322 -2.04 -26.25 -14.94
N ASN A 323 -2.31 -25.92 -16.20
CA ASN A 323 -2.10 -26.84 -17.31
C ASN A 323 -0.62 -27.15 -17.52
N TRP A 324 0.26 -26.16 -17.39
CA TRP A 324 1.69 -26.37 -17.43
C TRP A 324 2.17 -27.29 -16.30
N ILE A 325 1.73 -27.03 -15.07
CA ILE A 325 2.02 -27.85 -13.88
C ILE A 325 1.51 -29.28 -14.05
N LYS A 326 0.32 -29.49 -14.63
CA LYS A 326 -0.23 -30.85 -14.91
C LYS A 326 0.67 -31.69 -15.81
N ASN A 327 1.39 -31.06 -16.72
CA ASN A 327 2.28 -31.76 -17.63
C ASN A 327 3.58 -32.22 -16.94
N ILE A 328 3.92 -31.60 -15.80
CA ILE A 328 5.12 -31.89 -15.01
C ILE A 328 4.77 -32.80 -13.84
N TYR A 329 3.81 -32.39 -13.03
CA TYR A 329 3.29 -33.11 -11.88
C TYR A 329 1.95 -33.72 -12.25
N ALA A 330 1.86 -35.05 -12.31
CA ALA A 330 0.56 -35.70 -12.39
C ALA A 330 -0.30 -35.25 -11.20
N LEU A 331 -1.32 -34.43 -11.46
CA LEU A 331 -2.09 -33.77 -10.41
C LEU A 331 -3.21 -34.65 -9.88
N LYS A 332 -3.31 -34.73 -8.56
CA LYS A 332 -4.43 -35.34 -7.85
C LYS A 332 -5.55 -34.33 -7.60
N SER A 333 -5.19 -33.10 -7.24
CA SER A 333 -6.15 -32.05 -6.93
C SER A 333 -5.54 -30.66 -7.12
N VAL A 334 -6.35 -29.69 -7.51
CA VAL A 334 -5.99 -28.26 -7.54
C VAL A 334 -7.07 -27.47 -6.84
N TYR A 335 -6.67 -26.57 -5.96
CA TYR A 335 -7.54 -25.67 -5.24
C TYR A 335 -7.12 -24.22 -5.52
N PHE A 336 -7.94 -23.51 -6.30
CA PHE A 336 -7.76 -22.08 -6.51
C PHE A 336 -8.30 -21.32 -5.31
N ARG A 337 -7.51 -20.41 -4.74
CA ARG A 337 -8.01 -19.51 -3.70
C ARG A 337 -8.77 -18.38 -4.40
N VAL A 338 -10.09 -18.32 -4.18
CA VAL A 338 -10.93 -17.29 -4.81
C VAL A 338 -10.50 -15.93 -4.27
N ASN A 339 -9.89 -15.14 -5.15
CA ASN A 339 -9.26 -13.87 -4.84
C ASN A 339 -10.32 -12.78 -4.57
N ASN A 340 -10.95 -12.84 -3.40
CA ASN A 340 -11.82 -11.78 -2.87
C ASN A 340 -11.21 -11.09 -1.63
N ASN A 341 -10.04 -11.53 -1.15
CA ASN A 341 -9.39 -10.98 0.04
C ASN A 341 -7.87 -10.88 -0.16
N THR A 342 -7.32 -9.68 0.05
CA THR A 342 -5.91 -9.29 -0.12
C THR A 342 -4.93 -9.83 0.93
N GLU A 343 -5.30 -10.87 1.67
CA GLU A 343 -4.54 -11.40 2.81
C GLU A 343 -4.05 -12.83 2.62
N ASP A 344 -4.37 -13.45 1.50
CA ASP A 344 -3.85 -14.78 1.17
C ASP A 344 -2.59 -14.63 0.31
N PRO A 345 -1.42 -15.07 0.79
CA PRO A 345 -0.16 -14.86 0.08
C PRO A 345 0.03 -15.73 -1.17
N VAL A 346 -0.90 -16.64 -1.47
CA VAL A 346 -0.76 -17.67 -2.52
C VAL A 346 -1.99 -17.70 -3.43
N ASP A 347 -1.78 -17.90 -4.72
CA ASP A 347 -2.83 -17.88 -5.75
C ASP A 347 -3.60 -19.20 -5.82
N PHE A 348 -2.89 -20.33 -5.73
CA PHE A 348 -3.51 -21.65 -5.70
C PHE A 348 -2.61 -22.70 -5.04
N ILE A 349 -3.21 -23.81 -4.64
CA ILE A 349 -2.54 -24.98 -4.06
C ILE A 349 -2.82 -26.19 -4.93
N PHE A 350 -1.84 -27.06 -5.12
CA PHE A 350 -2.07 -28.35 -5.77
C PHE A 350 -1.45 -29.49 -4.98
N SER A 351 -1.97 -30.70 -5.23
CA SER A 351 -1.42 -31.94 -4.71
C SER A 351 -1.06 -32.85 -5.87
N ASP A 352 0.13 -33.42 -5.85
CA ASP A 352 0.52 -34.45 -6.82
C ASP A 352 -0.04 -35.82 -6.41
N ILE A 353 0.06 -36.80 -7.32
CA ILE A 353 -0.36 -38.20 -7.05
C ILE A 353 0.50 -38.89 -5.98
N SER A 354 1.71 -38.40 -5.73
CA SER A 354 2.64 -38.94 -4.73
C SER A 354 2.34 -38.42 -3.32
N GLY A 355 1.37 -37.50 -3.17
CA GLY A 355 0.93 -36.96 -1.88
C GLY A 355 1.71 -35.73 -1.42
N ASN A 356 2.52 -35.11 -2.28
CA ASN A 356 3.12 -33.81 -1.98
C ASN A 356 2.09 -32.69 -2.21
N HIS A 357 2.14 -31.68 -1.36
CA HIS A 357 1.32 -30.48 -1.47
C HIS A 357 2.18 -29.27 -1.78
N PHE A 358 1.74 -28.45 -2.72
CA PHE A 358 2.46 -27.28 -3.21
C PHE A 358 1.62 -26.03 -3.13
N ALA A 359 2.21 -24.93 -2.68
CA ALA A 359 1.62 -23.61 -2.66
C ALA A 359 2.23 -22.76 -3.77
N VAL A 360 1.40 -22.20 -4.64
CA VAL A 360 1.86 -21.44 -5.80
C VAL A 360 1.57 -19.96 -5.60
N LEU A 361 2.62 -19.15 -5.74
CA LEU A 361 2.55 -17.69 -5.75
C LEU A 361 2.92 -17.18 -7.14
N VAL A 362 2.02 -16.41 -7.75
CA VAL A 362 2.14 -15.88 -9.10
C VAL A 362 2.41 -14.38 -9.05
N ASN A 363 3.65 -14.00 -9.34
CA ASN A 363 4.05 -12.61 -9.54
C ASN A 363 3.85 -12.21 -10.99
N TYR A 364 2.86 -11.37 -11.23
CA TYR A 364 2.65 -10.78 -12.55
C TYR A 364 3.57 -9.57 -12.75
N MET A 365 4.46 -9.67 -13.74
CA MET A 365 5.54 -8.71 -13.97
C MET A 365 5.23 -7.69 -15.08
N GLY A 366 4.19 -7.92 -15.88
CA GLY A 366 3.84 -7.05 -17.01
C GLY A 366 4.90 -7.12 -18.13
N ASN A 367 5.31 -5.97 -18.66
CA ASN A 367 6.21 -5.90 -19.83
C ASN A 367 7.69 -5.95 -19.43
N TYR A 368 8.48 -6.73 -20.18
CA TYR A 368 9.84 -7.15 -19.78
C TYR A 368 10.88 -6.01 -19.72
N ARG A 369 10.74 -4.98 -20.57
CA ARG A 369 11.70 -3.86 -20.67
C ARG A 369 11.88 -3.01 -19.39
N ILE A 370 11.17 -3.31 -18.30
CA ILE A 370 11.01 -2.47 -17.10
C ILE A 370 11.55 -3.16 -15.81
N SER A 371 12.02 -4.41 -15.83
CA SER A 371 11.85 -5.29 -14.65
C SER A 371 13.07 -6.01 -14.03
N LEU A 372 14.33 -5.64 -14.28
CA LEU A 372 15.45 -6.32 -13.58
C LEU A 372 15.54 -5.97 -12.07
N SER A 373 15.38 -4.70 -11.71
CA SER A 373 15.36 -4.26 -10.29
C SER A 373 14.07 -4.68 -9.56
N ARG A 374 12.94 -4.75 -10.29
CA ARG A 374 11.66 -5.25 -9.76
C ARG A 374 11.69 -6.74 -9.49
N PHE A 375 12.42 -7.51 -10.29
CA PHE A 375 12.60 -8.95 -10.08
C PHE A 375 13.24 -9.23 -8.72
N ARG A 376 14.37 -8.60 -8.39
CA ARG A 376 15.03 -8.75 -7.08
C ARG A 376 14.12 -8.41 -5.91
N ARG A 377 13.40 -7.28 -6.00
CA ARG A 377 12.49 -6.83 -4.94
C ARG A 377 11.31 -7.79 -4.78
N ASN A 378 10.69 -8.20 -5.87
CA ASN A 378 9.55 -9.12 -5.83
C ASN A 378 9.99 -10.52 -5.36
N LEU A 379 11.16 -11.00 -5.78
CA LEU A 379 11.71 -12.27 -5.31
C LEU A 379 11.97 -12.26 -3.80
N ARG A 380 12.55 -11.19 -3.24
CA ARG A 380 12.73 -11.05 -1.79
C ARG A 380 11.40 -10.97 -1.02
N ILE A 381 10.42 -10.25 -1.56
CA ILE A 381 9.08 -10.16 -0.95
C ILE A 381 8.40 -11.53 -1.00
N SER A 382 8.45 -12.21 -2.14
CA SER A 382 7.85 -13.52 -2.33
C SER A 382 8.52 -14.58 -1.48
N LYS A 383 9.84 -14.50 -1.23
CA LYS A 383 10.55 -15.34 -0.27
C LYS A 383 10.02 -15.17 1.15
N ASN A 384 9.96 -13.94 1.67
CA ASN A 384 9.37 -13.67 2.99
C ASN A 384 7.89 -14.12 3.07
N THR A 385 7.18 -14.02 1.96
CA THR A 385 5.79 -14.45 1.83
C THR A 385 5.67 -15.98 1.93
N VAL A 386 6.59 -16.68 1.26
CA VAL A 386 6.74 -18.13 1.24
C VAL A 386 7.20 -18.69 2.59
N ASP A 387 8.12 -18.01 3.29
CA ASP A 387 8.60 -18.43 4.61
C ASP A 387 7.48 -18.45 5.68
N ASN A 388 6.35 -17.79 5.40
CA ASN A 388 5.16 -17.74 6.24
C ASN A 388 4.04 -18.70 5.78
N VAL A 389 4.28 -19.50 4.74
CA VAL A 389 3.34 -20.53 4.27
C VAL A 389 3.34 -21.71 5.25
N GLU A 390 2.20 -22.40 5.39
CA GLU A 390 2.07 -23.59 6.24
C GLU A 390 3.19 -24.60 5.98
N VAL A 391 3.75 -25.17 7.05
CA VAL A 391 4.95 -26.04 7.04
C VAL A 391 4.82 -27.25 6.11
N ASP A 392 3.59 -27.71 5.86
CA ASP A 392 3.32 -28.89 5.04
C ASP A 392 3.19 -28.58 3.53
N LEU A 393 3.30 -27.31 3.12
CA LEU A 393 3.20 -26.88 1.73
C LEU A 393 4.57 -26.51 1.15
N LYS A 394 4.89 -27.09 0.00
CA LYS A 394 6.09 -26.77 -0.76
C LYS A 394 5.85 -25.53 -1.64
N PRO A 395 6.57 -24.42 -1.43
CA PRO A 395 6.33 -23.20 -2.16
C PRO A 395 6.93 -23.22 -3.58
N ILE A 396 6.19 -22.70 -4.55
CA ILE A 396 6.67 -22.45 -5.92
C ILE A 396 6.30 -21.03 -6.32
N ILE A 397 7.29 -20.24 -6.72
CA ILE A 397 7.06 -18.85 -7.15
C ILE A 397 7.12 -18.78 -8.68
N PHE A 398 6.08 -18.24 -9.31
CA PHE A 398 6.07 -17.93 -10.74
C PHE A 398 6.27 -16.44 -10.98
N PHE A 399 7.11 -16.09 -11.95
CA PHE A 399 7.21 -14.74 -12.50
C PHE A 399 6.72 -14.76 -13.94
N VAL A 400 5.55 -14.16 -14.17
CA VAL A 400 4.85 -14.23 -15.45
C VAL A 400 4.87 -12.86 -16.13
N PHE A 401 5.36 -12.84 -17.36
CA PHE A 401 5.46 -11.66 -18.22
C PHE A 401 4.42 -11.69 -19.36
N ASN A 402 4.14 -10.52 -19.93
CA ASN A 402 3.25 -10.37 -21.09
C ASN A 402 3.93 -10.50 -22.44
N ASP A 403 5.22 -10.17 -22.50
CA ASP A 403 5.97 -10.16 -23.74
C ASP A 403 6.78 -11.46 -23.83
N GLU A 404 6.95 -11.98 -25.04
CA GLU A 404 7.85 -13.09 -25.31
C GLU A 404 9.26 -12.78 -24.78
N LEU A 405 9.77 -13.70 -23.96
CA LEU A 405 11.07 -13.60 -23.32
C LEU A 405 12.09 -14.48 -24.03
N SER A 406 13.33 -14.01 -24.15
CA SER A 406 14.46 -14.86 -24.54
C SER A 406 15.39 -15.06 -23.34
N THR A 407 16.11 -16.17 -23.29
CA THR A 407 17.10 -16.46 -22.23
C THR A 407 18.19 -15.38 -22.12
N LYS A 408 18.51 -14.67 -23.22
CA LYS A 408 19.45 -13.53 -23.22
C LYS A 408 18.89 -12.27 -22.56
N ASN A 409 17.58 -12.16 -22.44
CA ASN A 409 16.91 -11.00 -21.86
C ASN A 409 16.94 -11.10 -20.32
N VAL A 410 16.66 -12.25 -19.74
CA VAL A 410 16.59 -12.35 -18.28
C VAL A 410 17.97 -12.78 -17.77
N ALA A 411 18.78 -11.83 -17.30
CA ALA A 411 20.10 -12.10 -16.67
C ALA A 411 19.93 -12.80 -15.30
N ILE A 412 19.17 -13.90 -15.25
CA ILE A 412 18.76 -14.61 -14.01
C ILE A 412 19.93 -15.42 -13.45
N ASP A 413 20.74 -16.04 -14.32
CA ASP A 413 21.89 -16.88 -13.98
C ASP A 413 22.96 -16.17 -13.12
N GLN A 414 22.88 -14.84 -12.95
CA GLN A 414 23.78 -14.07 -12.09
C GLN A 414 23.35 -14.03 -10.61
N TYR A 415 22.19 -14.60 -10.26
CA TYR A 415 21.57 -14.44 -8.93
C TYR A 415 21.26 -15.76 -8.22
N ASP A 416 21.70 -16.90 -8.75
CA ASP A 416 21.47 -18.21 -8.14
C ASP A 416 22.03 -18.30 -6.71
N ASP A 417 23.21 -17.71 -6.47
CA ASP A 417 23.88 -17.75 -5.17
C ASP A 417 23.15 -16.98 -4.03
N GLU A 418 22.29 -15.99 -4.36
CA GLU A 418 21.63 -15.13 -3.36
C GLU A 418 20.26 -15.68 -2.91
N PHE A 419 19.69 -16.63 -3.66
CA PHE A 419 18.32 -17.16 -3.46
C PHE A 419 18.24 -18.69 -3.48
N ASP A 420 19.36 -19.33 -3.19
CA ASP A 420 19.60 -20.76 -3.31
C ASP A 420 18.50 -21.67 -2.70
N ASP A 421 17.81 -21.23 -1.65
CA ASP A 421 16.82 -22.06 -0.92
C ASP A 421 15.35 -21.92 -1.40
N THR A 422 15.07 -21.40 -2.60
CA THR A 422 13.68 -21.15 -3.05
C THR A 422 13.45 -21.54 -4.50
N SER A 423 12.48 -22.43 -4.77
CA SER A 423 12.10 -22.81 -6.14
C SER A 423 11.29 -21.71 -6.84
N TYR A 424 11.72 -21.31 -8.04
CA TYR A 424 10.99 -20.35 -8.85
C TYR A 424 11.07 -20.62 -10.35
N VAL A 425 10.03 -20.21 -11.07
CA VAL A 425 9.88 -20.35 -12.52
C VAL A 425 9.66 -18.98 -13.13
N VAL A 426 10.37 -18.67 -14.21
CA VAL A 426 10.21 -17.44 -14.97
C VAL A 426 9.70 -17.77 -16.36
N GLY A 427 8.64 -17.10 -16.80
CA GLY A 427 8.03 -17.34 -18.10
C GLY A 427 7.11 -16.23 -18.56
N TYR A 428 6.49 -16.44 -19.71
CA TYR A 428 5.51 -15.53 -20.30
C TYR A 428 4.28 -16.30 -20.77
N ILE A 429 3.18 -15.59 -21.01
CA ILE A 429 1.99 -16.15 -21.66
C ILE A 429 1.86 -15.52 -23.04
N ASP A 430 1.72 -16.37 -24.05
CA ASP A 430 1.53 -15.94 -25.44
C ASP A 430 0.07 -15.53 -25.73
N ASP A 431 -0.17 -15.11 -26.97
CA ASP A 431 -1.50 -14.70 -27.44
C ASP A 431 -2.52 -15.84 -27.46
N ASP A 432 -2.05 -17.10 -27.46
CA ASP A 432 -2.87 -18.33 -27.40
C ASP A 432 -3.15 -18.78 -25.94
N GLU A 433 -2.82 -17.94 -24.96
CA GLU A 433 -2.97 -18.20 -23.53
C GLU A 433 -2.14 -19.39 -23.03
N ILE A 434 -1.02 -19.71 -23.68
CA ILE A 434 -0.12 -20.79 -23.29
C ILE A 434 1.05 -20.21 -22.49
N PHE A 435 1.33 -20.81 -21.33
CA PHE A 435 2.50 -20.45 -20.53
C PHE A 435 3.76 -21.12 -21.07
N HIS A 436 4.77 -20.31 -21.34
CA HIS A 436 6.11 -20.73 -21.75
C HIS A 436 7.11 -20.34 -20.68
N HIS A 437 7.85 -21.32 -20.15
CA HIS A 437 8.95 -21.06 -19.24
C HIS A 437 10.21 -20.68 -20.04
N VAL A 438 10.99 -19.76 -19.49
CA VAL A 438 12.29 -19.35 -20.03
C VAL A 438 13.42 -19.75 -19.09
N TYR A 439 13.12 -19.86 -17.80
CA TYR A 439 14.09 -20.25 -16.79
C TYR A 439 13.39 -20.92 -15.61
N ILE A 440 14.04 -21.95 -15.05
CA ILE A 440 13.58 -22.69 -13.88
C ILE A 440 14.78 -22.79 -12.93
N HIS A 441 14.63 -22.24 -11.72
CA HIS A 441 15.51 -22.53 -10.60
C HIS A 441 14.81 -23.57 -9.74
N ASP A 442 15.35 -24.78 -9.74
CA ASP A 442 14.71 -25.93 -9.14
C ASP A 442 15.56 -26.58 -8.05
N ARG A 443 14.96 -26.69 -6.86
CA ARG A 443 15.44 -27.47 -5.70
C ARG A 443 14.55 -28.68 -5.39
N MET A 444 13.43 -28.84 -6.10
CA MET A 444 12.40 -29.86 -5.87
C MET A 444 12.45 -31.03 -6.87
N SER A 445 13.41 -31.04 -7.80
CA SER A 445 13.49 -31.98 -8.93
C SER A 445 12.29 -31.86 -9.88
N LEU A 446 11.94 -30.62 -10.27
CA LEU A 446 11.00 -30.22 -11.33
C LEU A 446 11.31 -30.88 -12.68
#